data_AF-A0A0C1Q6Q1-F1
#
_entry.id   AF-A0A0C1Q6Q1-F1
#
_cell.length_a   1.000
_cell.length_b   1.000
_cell.length_c   1.000
_cell.angle_alpha   90.00
_cell.angle_beta   90.00
_cell.angle_gamma   90.00
#
_symmetry.space_group_name_H-M   'P 1'
#
loop_
_entity.id
_entity.type
_entity.pdbx_description
1 polymer ?
#
loop_
_entity_poly.entity_id
_entity_poly.type
_entity_poly.pdbx_seq_one_letter_code
_entity_poly.pdbx_strand_id
1 'polypeptide(L)'
;MLSTCLVSPWLLAKPITVQVKDAGGEAVKDAVVWFESKQLPLSANTLQQAYKMGQKDRAFTPHILVVPKGAEVSFPNYDSILHHVYSFSSAQPFEFKLYRDSPQSLNFGNTGVVELGCNIHDWMLGYILVVDSTYFALTNGQGEATIELPDTPIDSLTMQVWHEGFANLDKPESKTFKMLPTSNALIYQLDQSLFKPKEDFSDEFDDYE
;
A
#
# COMPACT_ATOMS: atom_id res chain seq x y z
N MET A 1 -15.66 -40.53 27.98
CA MET A 1 -15.84 -39.17 27.43
C MET A 1 -15.30 -39.19 26.01
N LEU A 2 -16.15 -39.23 24.98
CA LEU A 2 -15.69 -39.13 23.60
C LEU A 2 -15.30 -37.66 23.36
N SER A 3 -14.00 -37.42 23.19
CA SER A 3 -13.47 -36.12 22.80
C SER A 3 -13.62 -35.98 21.29
N THR A 4 -14.64 -35.23 20.86
CA THR A 4 -14.84 -34.90 19.45
C THR A 4 -13.79 -33.88 19.04
N CYS A 5 -12.77 -34.32 18.30
CA CYS A 5 -11.85 -33.40 17.62
C CYS A 5 -12.64 -32.68 16.52
N LEU A 6 -12.95 -31.39 16.75
CA LEU A 6 -13.40 -30.48 15.70
C LEU A 6 -12.21 -30.23 14.78
N VAL A 7 -12.19 -30.90 13.62
CA VAL A 7 -11.30 -30.54 12.51
C VAL A 7 -11.83 -29.24 11.93
N SER A 8 -11.19 -28.12 12.26
CA SER A 8 -11.45 -26.85 11.59
C SER A 8 -11.23 -27.02 10.09
N PRO A 9 -12.20 -26.67 9.22
CA PRO A 9 -11.97 -26.68 7.79
C PRO A 9 -10.89 -25.65 7.50
N TRP A 10 -9.77 -26.12 6.96
CA TRP A 10 -8.75 -25.24 6.41
C TRP A 10 -9.42 -24.58 5.21
N LEU A 11 -9.75 -23.29 5.33
CA LEU A 11 -10.13 -22.48 4.18
C LEU A 11 -8.92 -22.47 3.25
N LEU A 12 -9.03 -23.14 2.11
CA LEU A 12 -8.00 -23.07 1.09
C LEU A 12 -7.94 -21.63 0.59
N ALA A 13 -6.72 -21.09 0.47
CA ALA A 13 -6.50 -19.82 -0.19
C ALA A 13 -6.39 -20.06 -1.70
N LYS A 14 -6.94 -19.13 -2.48
CA LYS A 14 -6.88 -19.12 -3.93
C LYS A 14 -6.13 -17.86 -4.37
N PRO A 15 -4.97 -17.99 -5.04
CA PRO A 15 -4.25 -16.84 -5.56
C PRO A 15 -5.02 -16.21 -6.71
N ILE A 16 -5.16 -14.88 -6.66
CA ILE A 16 -5.62 -14.06 -7.78
C ILE A 16 -4.50 -13.08 -8.13
N THR A 17 -4.09 -13.09 -9.39
CA THR A 17 -3.12 -12.17 -9.96
C THR A 17 -3.85 -11.09 -10.74
N VAL A 18 -3.60 -9.83 -10.41
CA VAL A 18 -4.10 -8.66 -11.11
C VAL A 18 -2.95 -8.04 -11.88
N GLN A 19 -3.07 -7.98 -13.20
CA GLN A 19 -2.16 -7.23 -14.06
C GLN A 19 -2.72 -5.83 -14.31
N VAL A 20 -2.05 -4.81 -13.79
CA VAL A 20 -2.42 -3.39 -13.95
C VAL A 20 -1.67 -2.79 -15.13
N LYS A 21 -2.43 -2.09 -15.99
CA LYS A 21 -1.91 -1.41 -17.17
C LYS A 21 -2.32 0.06 -17.21
N ASP A 22 -1.46 0.92 -17.73
CA ASP A 22 -1.76 2.33 -17.99
C ASP A 22 -2.58 2.49 -19.27
N ALA A 23 -3.18 3.67 -19.52
CA ALA A 23 -4.06 3.89 -20.68
C ALA A 23 -3.43 3.54 -22.06
N GLY A 24 -2.09 3.46 -22.16
CA GLY A 24 -1.37 3.01 -23.36
C GLY A 24 -1.21 1.48 -23.47
N GLY A 25 -1.60 0.74 -22.43
CA GLY A 25 -1.46 -0.71 -22.31
C GLY A 25 -0.12 -1.14 -21.71
N GLU A 26 0.70 -0.21 -21.22
CA GLU A 26 1.99 -0.51 -20.59
C GLU A 26 1.78 -1.04 -19.17
N ALA A 27 2.65 -1.93 -18.70
CA ALA A 27 2.60 -2.46 -17.34
C ALA A 27 2.91 -1.37 -16.31
N VAL A 28 2.12 -1.31 -15.23
CA VAL A 28 2.29 -0.30 -14.17
C VAL A 28 2.89 -0.96 -12.94
N LYS A 29 4.14 -0.64 -12.63
CA LYS A 29 4.83 -1.05 -11.40
C LYS A 29 4.34 -0.24 -10.20
N ASP A 30 4.40 -0.82 -9.01
CA ASP A 30 4.09 -0.18 -7.72
C ASP A 30 2.65 0.36 -7.59
N ALA A 31 1.72 -0.13 -8.41
CA ALA A 31 0.30 0.08 -8.22
C ALA A 31 -0.19 -0.76 -7.03
N VAL A 32 -0.93 -0.14 -6.13
CA VAL A 32 -1.55 -0.80 -4.99
C VAL A 32 -2.89 -1.36 -5.42
N VAL A 33 -3.09 -2.66 -5.22
CA VAL A 33 -4.34 -3.36 -5.49
C VAL A 33 -4.85 -3.95 -4.19
N TRP A 34 -6.14 -3.78 -3.89
CA TRP A 34 -6.78 -4.45 -2.75
C TRP A 34 -8.22 -4.85 -3.02
N PHE A 35 -8.70 -5.82 -2.24
CA PHE A 35 -10.07 -6.32 -2.35
C PHE A 35 -10.87 -6.07 -1.08
N GLU A 36 -12.11 -5.61 -1.25
CA GLU A 36 -13.05 -5.30 -0.19
C GLU A 36 -14.34 -6.12 -0.37
N SER A 37 -14.82 -6.69 0.74
CA SER A 37 -16.15 -7.30 0.81
C SER A 37 -16.56 -7.46 2.27
N LYS A 38 -17.85 -7.34 2.56
CA LYS A 38 -18.40 -7.69 3.89
C LYS A 38 -18.28 -9.19 4.19
N GLN A 39 -18.09 -10.02 3.16
CA GLN A 39 -17.93 -11.47 3.28
C GLN A 39 -16.47 -11.90 3.37
N LEU A 40 -15.50 -10.99 3.15
CA LEU A 40 -14.09 -11.30 3.31
C LEU A 40 -13.71 -11.30 4.80
N PRO A 41 -13.22 -12.43 5.36
CA PRO A 41 -12.70 -12.47 6.71
C PRO A 41 -11.39 -11.65 6.80
N LEU A 42 -11.09 -11.06 7.96
CA LEU A 42 -9.79 -10.40 8.13
C LEU A 42 -8.67 -11.44 8.32
N SER A 43 -7.54 -11.24 7.65
CA SER A 43 -6.32 -12.03 7.85
C SER A 43 -5.63 -11.62 9.15
N ALA A 44 -5.63 -12.50 10.15
CA ALA A 44 -4.96 -12.26 11.43
C ALA A 44 -3.46 -11.99 11.26
N ASN A 45 -2.81 -12.69 10.32
CA ASN A 45 -1.39 -12.49 10.03
C ASN A 45 -1.11 -11.07 9.53
N THR A 46 -1.97 -10.55 8.65
CA THR A 46 -1.85 -9.18 8.15
C THR A 46 -2.08 -8.19 9.30
N LEU A 47 -3.11 -8.39 10.11
CA LEU A 47 -3.40 -7.49 11.25
C LEU A 47 -2.28 -7.45 12.31
N GLN A 48 -1.51 -8.52 12.47
CA GLN A 48 -0.43 -8.64 13.44
C GLN A 48 0.95 -8.31 12.86
N GLN A 49 1.03 -7.99 11.57
CA GLN A 49 2.28 -7.65 10.91
C GLN A 49 2.85 -6.36 11.51
N ALA A 50 4.18 -6.31 11.66
CA ALA A 50 4.88 -5.09 12.02
C ALA A 50 5.02 -4.19 10.78
N TYR A 51 4.37 -3.03 10.79
CA TYR A 51 4.47 -2.04 9.73
C TYR A 51 5.54 -1.00 10.04
N LYS A 52 6.43 -0.75 9.07
CA LYS A 52 7.56 0.16 9.21
C LYS A 52 7.67 1.05 7.99
N MET A 53 7.72 2.35 8.21
CA MET A 53 8.02 3.38 7.23
C MET A 53 9.36 4.03 7.61
N GLY A 54 10.46 3.43 7.18
CA GLY A 54 11.78 3.86 7.55
C GLY A 54 12.29 5.06 6.76
N GLN A 55 13.36 5.69 7.23
CA GLN A 55 14.16 6.66 6.47
C GLN A 55 15.53 6.04 6.25
N LYS A 56 15.97 5.91 5.01
CA LYS A 56 17.27 5.34 4.66
C LYS A 56 17.77 5.97 3.36
N ASP A 57 19.06 6.28 3.31
CA ASP A 57 19.71 6.89 2.15
C ASP A 57 18.97 8.16 1.69
N ARG A 58 18.48 8.96 2.66
CA ARG A 58 17.66 10.16 2.41
C ARG A 58 16.42 9.88 1.55
N ALA A 59 15.76 8.75 1.77
CA ALA A 59 14.48 8.37 1.18
C ALA A 59 13.57 7.63 2.19
N PHE A 60 12.27 7.59 1.93
CA PHE A 60 11.36 6.72 2.67
C PHE A 60 11.49 5.26 2.18
N THR A 61 11.54 4.31 3.12
CA THR A 61 11.67 2.88 2.81
C THR A 61 10.66 2.04 3.61
N PRO A 62 9.71 1.36 2.94
CA PRO A 62 9.48 1.39 1.49
C PRO A 62 8.97 2.75 1.01
N HIS A 63 9.06 3.02 -0.29
CA HIS A 63 8.50 4.22 -0.90
C HIS A 63 6.97 4.29 -0.75
N ILE A 64 6.30 3.15 -0.98
CA ILE A 64 4.87 2.96 -0.74
C ILE A 64 4.69 1.85 0.30
N LEU A 65 3.97 2.15 1.37
CA LEU A 65 3.56 1.20 2.41
C LEU A 65 2.04 1.06 2.40
N VAL A 66 1.53 -0.17 2.36
CA VAL A 66 0.09 -0.43 2.48
C VAL A 66 -0.18 -1.05 3.84
N VAL A 67 -1.18 -0.52 4.55
CA VAL A 67 -1.54 -0.96 5.90
C VAL A 67 -3.05 -1.13 6.02
N PRO A 68 -3.54 -2.13 6.78
CA PRO A 68 -4.94 -2.22 7.11
C PRO A 68 -5.31 -1.08 8.06
N LYS A 69 -6.54 -0.60 7.96
CA LYS A 69 -7.12 0.34 8.92
C LYS A 69 -6.94 -0.15 10.35
N GLY A 70 -6.46 0.73 11.22
CA GLY A 70 -6.15 0.46 12.63
C GLY A 70 -4.73 -0.05 12.87
N ALA A 71 -3.90 -0.21 11.84
CA ALA A 71 -2.50 -0.59 12.01
C ALA A 71 -1.69 0.50 12.73
N GLU A 72 -0.75 0.05 13.56
CA GLU A 72 0.34 0.90 14.06
C GLU A 72 1.51 0.84 13.08
N VAL A 73 2.02 2.00 12.68
CA VAL A 73 3.22 2.13 11.84
C VAL A 73 4.33 2.77 12.65
N SER A 74 5.50 2.12 12.65
CA SER A 74 6.73 2.69 13.22
C SER A 74 7.57 3.38 12.14
N PHE A 75 8.28 4.43 12.53
CA PHE A 75 9.10 5.27 11.66
C PHE A 75 10.57 5.23 12.10
N PRO A 76 11.30 4.14 11.84
CA PRO A 76 12.70 4.04 12.18
C PRO A 76 13.56 4.90 11.25
N ASN A 77 14.45 5.69 11.82
CA ASN A 77 15.49 6.37 11.05
C ASN A 77 16.74 5.48 10.99
N TYR A 78 17.14 5.07 9.80
CA TYR A 78 18.33 4.24 9.54
C TYR A 78 19.54 5.08 9.11
N ASP A 79 19.36 6.38 8.87
CA ASP A 79 20.44 7.30 8.53
C ASP A 79 21.12 7.82 9.80
N SER A 80 22.36 8.30 9.63
CA SER A 80 23.11 8.98 10.70
C SER A 80 22.68 10.44 10.89
N ILE A 81 21.83 10.97 10.02
CA ILE A 81 21.31 12.34 10.06
C ILE A 81 19.92 12.40 10.68
N LEU A 82 19.51 13.59 11.10
CA LEU A 82 18.17 13.85 11.64
C LEU A 82 17.19 13.99 10.49
N HIS A 83 16.01 13.36 10.61
CA HIS A 83 14.91 13.56 9.68
C HIS A 83 13.72 14.21 10.36
N HIS A 84 12.98 14.98 9.59
CA HIS A 84 11.73 15.58 10.00
C HIS A 84 10.62 15.03 9.11
N VAL A 85 9.87 14.04 9.59
CA VAL A 85 8.79 13.38 8.84
C VAL A 85 7.45 14.05 9.14
N TYR A 86 6.67 14.36 8.12
CA TYR A 86 5.35 14.96 8.29
C TYR A 86 4.34 14.47 7.25
N SER A 87 3.06 14.70 7.53
CA SER A 87 1.94 14.57 6.58
C SER A 87 0.91 15.66 6.86
N PHE A 88 0.35 16.24 5.79
CA PHE A 88 -0.82 17.11 5.85
C PHE A 88 -2.09 16.43 5.32
N SER A 89 -2.00 15.16 4.95
CA SER A 89 -3.10 14.39 4.36
C SER A 89 -4.25 14.28 5.35
N SER A 90 -5.48 14.51 4.88
CA SER A 90 -6.67 14.48 5.75
C SER A 90 -6.89 13.14 6.46
N ALA A 91 -6.44 12.03 5.86
CA ALA A 91 -6.51 10.71 6.45
C ALA A 91 -5.68 10.60 7.76
N GLN A 92 -4.53 11.27 7.82
CA GLN A 92 -3.67 11.30 9.00
C GLN A 92 -2.68 12.48 8.96
N PRO A 93 -3.03 13.66 9.51
CA PRO A 93 -2.09 14.76 9.67
C PRO A 93 -1.19 14.53 10.89
N PHE A 94 0.13 14.68 10.73
CA PHE A 94 1.10 14.56 11.83
C PHE A 94 2.45 15.21 11.49
N GLU A 95 3.29 15.36 12.51
CA GLU A 95 4.65 15.90 12.39
C GLU A 95 5.56 15.26 13.44
N PHE A 96 6.73 14.75 13.03
CA PHE A 96 7.80 14.28 13.90
C PHE A 96 9.04 15.13 13.69
N LYS A 97 9.31 16.03 14.63
CA LYS A 97 10.41 16.98 14.51
C LYS A 97 11.75 16.32 14.78
N LEU A 98 12.63 16.36 13.78
CA LEU A 98 14.09 16.17 13.88
C LEU A 98 14.51 15.07 14.85
N TYR A 99 14.28 13.82 14.46
CA TYR A 99 14.70 12.66 15.23
C TYR A 99 15.71 11.81 14.46
N ARG A 100 16.55 11.13 15.24
CA ARG A 100 17.51 10.12 14.77
C ARG A 100 17.32 8.85 15.58
N ASP A 101 17.44 9.01 16.88
CA ASP A 101 17.37 7.90 17.84
C ASP A 101 15.92 7.72 18.32
N SER A 102 15.51 6.46 18.55
CA SER A 102 14.14 6.04 18.91
C SER A 102 13.09 6.23 17.80
N PRO A 103 12.64 5.13 17.16
CA PRO A 103 11.54 5.19 16.19
C PRO A 103 10.28 5.79 16.79
N GLN A 104 9.63 6.69 16.03
CA GLN A 104 8.28 7.16 16.35
C GLN A 104 7.24 6.11 15.91
N SER A 105 6.05 6.10 16.52
CA SER A 105 4.94 5.23 16.10
C SER A 105 3.61 5.98 16.11
N LEU A 106 2.73 5.67 15.15
CA LEU A 106 1.37 6.19 15.08
C LEU A 106 0.38 5.12 14.64
N ASN A 107 -0.85 5.21 15.15
CA ASN A 107 -1.97 4.38 14.75
C ASN A 107 -2.75 5.04 13.60
N PHE A 108 -3.01 4.30 12.53
CA PHE A 108 -3.66 4.77 11.31
C PHE A 108 -5.12 4.31 11.25
N GLY A 109 -6.02 5.11 11.85
CA GLY A 109 -7.42 4.75 12.04
C GLY A 109 -8.37 5.09 10.89
N ASN A 110 -7.99 5.99 9.99
CA ASN A 110 -8.82 6.42 8.86
C ASN A 110 -8.23 5.90 7.55
N THR A 111 -9.09 5.40 6.67
CA THR A 111 -8.68 4.98 5.33
C THR A 111 -8.34 6.19 4.46
N GLY A 112 -7.40 6.02 3.55
CA GLY A 112 -6.99 7.04 2.60
C GLY A 112 -5.50 7.00 2.33
N VAL A 113 -5.05 7.91 1.48
CA VAL A 113 -3.64 8.12 1.19
C VAL A 113 -3.06 9.08 2.23
N VAL A 114 -1.87 8.74 2.71
CA VAL A 114 -1.08 9.60 3.59
C VAL A 114 0.24 9.86 2.88
N GLU A 115 0.32 11.02 2.24
CA GLU A 115 1.53 11.57 1.63
C GLU A 115 2.50 12.00 2.73
N LEU A 116 3.75 11.57 2.61
CA LEU A 116 4.83 11.84 3.56
C LEU A 116 5.87 12.73 2.92
N GLY A 117 6.31 13.75 3.65
CA GLY A 117 7.44 14.60 3.28
C GLY A 117 8.54 14.61 4.34
N CYS A 118 9.75 15.00 3.92
CA CYS A 118 10.78 15.48 4.83
C CYS A 118 10.99 16.99 4.69
N ASN A 119 11.06 17.73 5.80
CA ASN A 119 11.21 19.20 5.72
C ASN A 119 12.65 19.67 5.47
N ILE A 120 13.63 18.76 5.46
CA ILE A 120 15.04 19.07 5.20
C ILE A 120 15.45 18.63 3.79
N HIS A 121 14.87 17.55 3.30
CA HIS A 121 15.18 16.94 2.02
C HIS A 121 13.90 16.99 1.17
N ASP A 122 13.75 18.04 0.36
CA ASP A 122 12.50 18.30 -0.37
C ASP A 122 12.13 17.18 -1.36
N TRP A 123 13.09 16.33 -1.73
CA TRP A 123 12.88 15.16 -2.59
C TRP A 123 12.37 13.92 -1.84
N MET A 124 12.42 13.91 -0.50
CA MET A 124 11.93 12.78 0.28
C MET A 124 10.41 12.79 0.28
N LEU A 125 9.85 12.01 -0.64
CA LEU A 125 8.43 11.73 -0.77
C LEU A 125 8.18 10.24 -0.54
N GLY A 126 7.05 9.92 0.10
CA GLY A 126 6.61 8.54 0.31
C GLY A 126 5.13 8.50 0.63
N TYR A 127 4.55 7.30 0.61
CA TYR A 127 3.10 7.15 0.77
C TYR A 127 2.76 6.00 1.71
N ILE A 128 1.80 6.24 2.61
CA ILE A 128 1.11 5.18 3.33
C ILE A 128 -0.32 5.11 2.81
N LEU A 129 -0.71 3.96 2.26
CA LEU A 129 -2.10 3.68 1.92
C LEU A 129 -2.77 2.91 3.05
N VAL A 130 -3.72 3.56 3.70
CA VAL A 130 -4.55 2.93 4.74
C VAL A 130 -5.81 2.40 4.08
N VAL A 131 -5.97 1.08 4.02
CA VAL A 131 -7.07 0.41 3.32
C VAL A 131 -7.99 -0.34 4.28
N ASP A 132 -9.28 -0.45 3.96
CA ASP A 132 -10.24 -1.25 4.74
C ASP A 132 -10.19 -2.74 4.33
N SER A 133 -8.98 -3.29 4.26
CA SER A 133 -8.74 -4.65 3.79
C SER A 133 -7.45 -5.22 4.36
N THR A 134 -7.39 -6.54 4.49
CA THR A 134 -6.15 -7.30 4.74
C THR A 134 -5.64 -8.04 3.50
N TYR A 135 -6.27 -7.80 2.34
CA TYR A 135 -6.00 -8.45 1.07
C TYR A 135 -5.54 -7.42 0.06
N PHE A 136 -4.25 -7.12 0.10
CA PHE A 136 -3.63 -6.10 -0.73
C PHE A 136 -2.24 -6.53 -1.18
N ALA A 137 -1.80 -5.99 -2.31
CA ALA A 137 -0.44 -6.17 -2.83
C ALA A 137 -0.07 -4.99 -3.71
N LEU A 138 1.25 -4.79 -3.90
CA LEU A 138 1.77 -3.89 -4.92
C LEU A 138 2.10 -4.69 -6.18
N THR A 139 1.95 -4.06 -7.34
CA THR A 139 2.38 -4.65 -8.60
C THR A 139 3.91 -4.64 -8.73
N ASN A 140 4.45 -5.72 -9.30
CA ASN A 140 5.86 -5.82 -9.64
C ASN A 140 6.20 -5.05 -10.94
N GLY A 141 7.44 -5.19 -11.44
CA GLY A 141 7.89 -4.57 -12.70
C GLY A 141 7.13 -5.03 -13.96
N GLN A 142 6.40 -6.14 -13.90
CA GLN A 142 5.53 -6.66 -14.95
C GLN A 142 4.07 -6.17 -14.79
N GLY A 143 3.81 -5.31 -13.80
CA GLY A 143 2.49 -4.81 -13.48
C GLY A 143 1.61 -5.82 -12.76
N GLU A 144 2.17 -6.87 -12.16
CA GLU A 144 1.40 -7.97 -11.57
C GLU A 144 1.41 -7.91 -10.04
N ALA A 145 0.23 -8.00 -9.44
CA ALA A 145 0.01 -8.13 -8.00
C ALA A 145 -0.75 -9.44 -7.71
N THR A 146 -0.18 -10.33 -6.92
CA THR A 146 -0.82 -11.59 -6.51
C THR A 146 -1.34 -11.49 -5.08
N ILE A 147 -2.62 -11.78 -4.88
CA ILE A 147 -3.32 -11.70 -3.60
C ILE A 147 -4.00 -13.04 -3.33
N GLU A 148 -3.76 -13.59 -2.15
CA GLU A 148 -4.39 -14.82 -1.68
C GLU A 148 -5.77 -14.50 -1.08
N LEU A 149 -6.85 -14.84 -1.79
CA LEU A 149 -8.21 -14.73 -1.26
C LEU A 149 -8.69 -16.07 -0.70
N PRO A 150 -9.52 -16.09 0.34
CA PRO A 150 -10.12 -17.34 0.82
C PRO A 150 -11.06 -17.91 -0.24
N ASP A 151 -11.03 -19.24 -0.41
CA ASP A 151 -11.92 -19.99 -1.29
C ASP A 151 -13.29 -20.15 -0.62
N THR A 152 -14.01 -19.03 -0.54
CA THR A 152 -15.34 -18.94 0.05
C THR A 152 -16.30 -18.23 -0.91
N PRO A 153 -17.59 -18.60 -0.92
CA PRO A 153 -18.59 -17.86 -1.68
C PRO A 153 -18.64 -16.39 -1.25
N ILE A 154 -18.49 -15.49 -2.22
CA ILE A 154 -18.63 -14.04 -2.05
C ILE A 154 -19.57 -13.58 -3.16
N ASP A 155 -20.59 -12.79 -2.81
CA ASP A 155 -21.64 -12.29 -3.70
C ASP A 155 -21.40 -10.84 -4.14
N SER A 156 -20.44 -10.17 -3.51
CA SER A 156 -19.98 -8.84 -3.90
C SER A 156 -18.55 -8.65 -3.47
N LEU A 157 -17.66 -8.49 -4.44
CA LEU A 157 -16.24 -8.21 -4.25
C LEU A 157 -15.91 -6.92 -4.98
N THR A 158 -15.34 -5.95 -4.29
CA THR A 158 -14.85 -4.72 -4.91
C THR A 158 -13.33 -4.76 -4.93
N MET A 159 -12.75 -4.66 -6.12
CA MET A 159 -11.33 -4.40 -6.29
C MET A 159 -11.11 -2.90 -6.35
N GLN A 160 -10.07 -2.44 -5.69
CA GLN A 160 -9.61 -1.06 -5.76
C GLN A 160 -8.18 -1.03 -6.29
N VAL A 161 -7.84 0.00 -7.03
CA VAL A 161 -6.50 0.21 -7.59
C VAL A 161 -6.08 1.66 -7.37
N TRP A 162 -4.85 1.85 -6.91
CA TRP A 162 -4.24 3.16 -6.70
C TRP A 162 -2.80 3.18 -7.20
N HIS A 163 -2.32 4.34 -7.65
CA HIS A 163 -0.92 4.56 -7.98
C HIS A 163 -0.53 6.02 -7.64
N GLU A 164 0.71 6.24 -7.21
CA GLU A 164 1.22 7.58 -6.84
C GLU A 164 1.21 8.59 -8.00
N GLY A 165 1.14 8.09 -9.23
CA GLY A 165 1.01 8.91 -10.43
C GLY A 165 -0.42 9.38 -10.72
N PHE A 166 -1.43 8.99 -9.94
CA PHE A 166 -2.82 9.40 -10.20
C PHE A 166 -2.96 10.92 -10.15
N ALA A 167 -3.67 11.48 -11.13
CA ALA A 167 -4.01 12.90 -11.13
C ALA A 167 -4.85 13.33 -9.92
N ASN A 168 -5.57 12.39 -9.29
CA ASN A 168 -6.23 12.59 -8.00
C ASN A 168 -5.91 11.41 -7.07
N LEU A 169 -4.95 11.62 -6.16
CA LEU A 169 -4.48 10.60 -5.22
C LEU A 169 -5.57 10.14 -4.25
N ASP A 170 -6.51 11.02 -3.87
CA ASP A 170 -7.60 10.71 -2.94
C ASP A 170 -8.71 9.85 -3.57
N LYS A 171 -8.63 9.56 -4.87
CA LYS A 171 -9.63 8.80 -5.60
C LYS A 171 -9.03 7.55 -6.23
N PRO A 172 -8.89 6.44 -5.48
CA PRO A 172 -8.64 5.13 -6.07
C PRO A 172 -9.68 4.78 -7.13
N GLU A 173 -9.29 3.98 -8.11
CA GLU A 173 -10.22 3.39 -9.06
C GLU A 173 -10.85 2.13 -8.50
N SER A 174 -12.06 1.81 -8.94
CA SER A 174 -12.88 0.74 -8.36
C SER A 174 -13.54 -0.13 -9.42
N LYS A 175 -13.53 -1.45 -9.19
CA LYS A 175 -14.26 -2.44 -9.99
C LYS A 175 -14.98 -3.44 -9.10
N THR A 176 -16.30 -3.48 -9.19
CA THR A 176 -17.12 -4.45 -8.45
C THR A 176 -17.44 -5.68 -9.31
N PHE A 177 -17.28 -6.86 -8.70
CA PHE A 177 -17.63 -8.17 -9.21
C PHE A 177 -18.78 -8.75 -8.37
N LYS A 178 -19.75 -9.39 -9.03
CA LYS A 178 -20.87 -10.08 -8.35
C LYS A 178 -20.48 -11.42 -7.72
N MET A 179 -19.28 -11.89 -7.98
CA MET A 179 -18.72 -13.09 -7.39
C MET A 179 -17.20 -13.08 -7.49
N LEU A 180 -16.53 -13.97 -6.75
CA LEU A 180 -15.10 -14.22 -6.94
C LEU A 180 -14.81 -14.52 -8.43
N PRO A 181 -13.74 -13.95 -8.99
CA PRO A 181 -13.27 -14.31 -10.32
C PRO A 181 -13.05 -15.83 -10.45
N THR A 182 -13.61 -16.41 -11.51
CA THR A 182 -13.37 -17.82 -11.85
C THR A 182 -11.92 -18.02 -12.29
N SER A 183 -11.40 -17.09 -13.10
CA SER A 183 -9.99 -16.98 -13.47
C SER A 183 -9.13 -16.51 -12.29
N ASN A 184 -7.95 -17.10 -12.16
CA ASN A 184 -6.92 -16.64 -11.22
C ASN A 184 -6.15 -15.42 -11.75
N ALA A 185 -6.48 -14.93 -12.93
CA ALA A 185 -5.86 -13.77 -13.56
C ALA A 185 -6.92 -12.75 -13.97
N LEU A 186 -6.70 -11.50 -13.59
CA LEU A 186 -7.46 -10.33 -13.98
C LEU A 186 -6.53 -9.34 -14.67
N ILE A 187 -7.01 -8.67 -15.72
CA ILE A 187 -6.32 -7.52 -16.30
C ILE A 187 -7.15 -6.29 -15.94
N TYR A 188 -6.51 -5.30 -15.35
CA TYR A 188 -7.12 -4.02 -15.03
C TYR A 188 -6.42 -2.90 -15.78
N GLN A 189 -7.22 -2.11 -16.49
CA GLN A 189 -6.78 -1.02 -17.32
C GLN A 189 -7.13 0.28 -16.57
N LEU A 190 -6.12 1.06 -16.18
CA LEU A 190 -6.34 2.32 -15.48
C LEU A 190 -7.10 3.31 -16.37
N ASP A 191 -8.07 3.99 -15.78
CA ASP A 191 -8.82 5.08 -16.40
C ASP A 191 -8.12 6.44 -16.17
N GLN A 192 -7.47 6.60 -15.01
CA GLN A 192 -6.70 7.79 -14.67
C GLN A 192 -5.38 7.82 -15.42
N SER A 193 -5.07 9.01 -15.94
CA SER A 193 -3.73 9.27 -16.47
C SER A 193 -2.71 9.23 -15.34
N LEU A 194 -1.58 8.58 -15.60
CA LEU A 194 -0.43 8.61 -14.72
C LEU A 194 0.46 9.79 -15.08
N PHE A 195 0.75 10.65 -14.12
CA PHE A 195 1.84 11.60 -14.25
C PHE A 195 3.15 10.81 -14.26
N LYS A 196 3.91 10.93 -15.36
CA LYS A 196 5.28 10.44 -15.43
C LYS A 196 6.17 11.62 -15.01
N PRO A 197 6.86 11.57 -13.85
CA PRO A 197 7.84 12.59 -13.50
C PRO A 197 8.82 12.72 -14.68
N LYS A 198 9.13 13.94 -15.10
CA LYS A 198 10.26 14.13 -16.02
C LYS A 198 11.51 13.71 -15.26
N GLU A 199 12.29 12.80 -15.81
CA GLU A 199 13.64 12.52 -15.35
C GLU A 199 14.48 13.79 -15.55
N ASP A 200 14.46 14.71 -14.58
CA ASP A 200 15.28 15.93 -14.66
C ASP A 200 15.55 16.50 -13.26
N PHE A 201 16.16 15.68 -12.40
CA PHE A 201 16.79 16.16 -11.17
C PHE A 201 18.06 15.35 -10.89
N SER A 202 18.89 15.08 -11.91
CA SER A 202 20.27 14.70 -11.65
C SER A 202 21.00 15.95 -11.13
N ASP A 203 20.86 16.19 -9.84
CA ASP A 203 21.88 16.62 -8.90
C ASP A 203 23.19 17.13 -9.54
N GLU A 204 23.14 18.34 -10.14
CA GLU A 204 24.33 19.15 -10.45
C GLU A 204 24.78 19.96 -9.22
N PHE A 205 24.35 19.58 -8.01
CA PHE A 205 24.60 20.31 -6.77
C PHE A 205 25.30 19.49 -5.68
N ASP A 206 25.87 18.33 -6.01
CA ASP A 206 26.70 17.55 -5.08
C ASP A 206 28.18 18.02 -5.01
N ASP A 207 28.55 19.08 -5.75
CA ASP A 207 29.93 19.59 -5.85
C ASP A 207 30.29 20.67 -4.80
N TYR A 208 29.93 20.49 -3.54
CA TYR A 208 30.54 21.25 -2.44
C TYR A 208 30.98 20.32 -1.30
N GLU A 209 32.18 19.75 -1.47
CA GLU A 209 33.03 19.21 -0.39
C GLU A 209 33.38 20.27 0.67
#